data_AF-A0A510PJQ1-F1
#
_entry.id   AF-A0A510PJQ1-F1
#
_cell.length_a   1.000
_cell.length_b   1.000
_cell.length_c   1.000
_cell.angle_alpha   90.00
_cell.angle_beta   90.00
_cell.angle_gamma   90.00
#
_symmetry.space_group_name_H-M   'P 1'
#
loop_
_entity.id
_entity.type
_entity.pdbx_description
1 polymer ?
#
loop_
_entity_poly.entity_id
_entity_poly.type
_entity_poly.pdbx_seq_one_letter_code
_entity_poly.pdbx_strand_id
1 'polypeptide(L)'
;MVLIKEAATKVQRMQKALIQMNLQLHKVVSDITGLTGMAIIRAMVAGERNPQKLAALKDRRIHSSADEIAKALTGDYRAEHLFVLQQELALYDIYQQQIAECDRQIEQCLTNFAPQTQEPPPPRPGKRRKKPPGNEPHFDLHGHLDRLTSSPP
;
A
#
# COMPACT_ATOMS: atom_id res chain seq x y z
N MET A 1 -15.22 -1.80 -7.87
CA MET A 1 -14.50 -3.07 -7.61
C MET A 1 -13.45 -3.45 -8.67
N VAL A 2 -13.48 -2.93 -9.91
CA VAL A 2 -12.48 -3.25 -10.95
C VAL A 2 -11.08 -2.68 -10.62
N LEU A 3 -10.99 -1.44 -10.14
CA LEU A 3 -9.70 -0.77 -9.86
C LEU A 3 -8.82 -1.52 -8.84
N ILE A 4 -9.43 -2.05 -7.78
CA ILE A 4 -8.74 -2.81 -6.73
C ILE A 4 -8.17 -4.11 -7.28
N LYS A 5 -8.93 -4.80 -8.13
CA LYS A 5 -8.51 -6.04 -8.79
C LYS A 5 -7.35 -5.79 -9.76
N GLU A 6 -7.42 -4.70 -10.52
CA GLU A 6 -6.33 -4.31 -11.41
C GLU A 6 -5.07 -3.97 -10.62
N ALA A 7 -5.17 -3.17 -9.55
CA ALA A 7 -4.04 -2.87 -8.66
C ALA A 7 -3.41 -4.15 -8.10
N ALA A 8 -4.20 -5.10 -7.61
CA ALA A 8 -3.70 -6.39 -7.12
C ALA A 8 -2.98 -7.20 -8.22
N THR A 9 -3.47 -7.14 -9.45
CA THR A 9 -2.81 -7.79 -10.59
C THR A 9 -1.44 -7.17 -10.88
N LYS A 10 -1.29 -5.85 -10.76
CA LYS A 10 0.00 -5.16 -10.88
C LYS A 10 0.98 -5.59 -9.80
N VAL A 11 0.52 -5.74 -8.56
CA VAL A 11 1.33 -6.26 -7.45
C VAL A 11 1.86 -7.66 -7.75
N GLN A 12 1.02 -8.57 -8.25
CA GLN A 12 1.44 -9.91 -8.64
C GLN A 12 2.47 -9.89 -9.77
N ARG A 13 2.33 -9.01 -10.76
CA ARG A 13 3.29 -8.86 -11.85
C ARG A 13 4.64 -8.29 -11.38
N MET A 14 4.62 -7.32 -10.46
CA MET A 14 5.84 -6.84 -9.79
C MET A 14 6.54 -7.99 -9.04
N GLN A 15 5.81 -8.82 -8.28
CA GLN A 15 6.38 -10.00 -7.62
C GLN A 15 7.01 -10.98 -8.59
N LYS A 16 6.33 -11.24 -9.72
CA LYS A 16 6.85 -12.11 -10.77
C LYS A 16 8.19 -11.59 -11.32
N ALA A 17 8.28 -10.29 -11.61
CA ALA A 17 9.53 -9.67 -12.08
C ALA A 17 10.65 -9.81 -11.04
N LEU A 18 10.35 -9.59 -9.75
CA LEU A 18 11.32 -9.79 -8.67
C LEU A 18 11.83 -11.23 -8.60
N ILE A 19 10.94 -12.23 -8.69
CA ILE A 19 11.32 -13.65 -8.67
C ILE A 19 12.17 -14.02 -9.89
N GLN A 20 11.84 -13.50 -11.07
CA GLN A 20 12.62 -13.73 -12.30
C GLN A 20 14.04 -13.15 -12.22
N MET A 21 14.25 -12.11 -11.40
CA MET A 21 15.56 -11.54 -11.07
C MET A 21 16.25 -12.22 -9.87
N ASN A 22 15.70 -13.34 -9.38
CA ASN A 22 16.15 -14.03 -8.16
C ASN A 22 16.11 -13.16 -6.88
N LEU A 23 15.20 -12.19 -6.81
CA LEU A 23 15.02 -11.31 -5.65
C LEU A 23 13.89 -11.85 -4.76
N GLN A 24 14.23 -12.18 -3.52
CA GLN A 24 13.35 -12.82 -2.55
C GLN A 24 12.72 -11.83 -1.56
N LEU A 25 12.40 -10.61 -2.02
CA LEU A 25 11.84 -9.53 -1.19
C LEU A 25 10.59 -9.97 -0.40
N HIS A 26 9.74 -10.81 -1.01
CA HIS A 26 8.52 -11.35 -0.39
C HIS A 26 8.77 -12.25 0.84
N LYS A 27 10.00 -12.74 1.05
CA LYS A 27 10.35 -13.54 2.24
C LYS A 27 10.77 -12.69 3.43
N VAL A 28 11.31 -11.50 3.17
CA VAL A 28 11.86 -10.60 4.20
C VAL A 28 10.95 -9.41 4.52
N VAL A 29 9.97 -9.13 3.66
CA VAL A 29 8.95 -8.11 3.89
C VAL A 29 7.57 -8.76 3.82
N SER A 30 6.78 -8.61 4.88
CA SER A 30 5.43 -9.21 4.98
C SER A 30 4.42 -8.61 4.00
N ASP A 31 4.71 -7.44 3.42
CA ASP A 31 3.88 -6.74 2.44
C ASP A 31 4.75 -5.90 1.51
N ILE A 32 4.82 -6.30 0.24
CA ILE A 32 5.64 -5.60 -0.76
C ILE A 32 5.06 -4.24 -1.18
N THR A 33 3.74 -4.03 -0.99
CA THR A 33 3.07 -2.75 -1.21
C THR A 33 3.12 -1.83 0.01
N GLY A 34 3.66 -2.32 1.12
CA GLY A 34 3.94 -1.51 2.30
C GLY A 34 5.06 -0.51 2.05
N LEU A 35 5.23 0.43 3.00
CA LEU A 35 6.18 1.55 2.92
C LEU A 35 7.59 1.12 2.49
N THR A 36 8.18 0.14 3.18
CA THR A 36 9.53 -0.33 2.84
C THR A 36 9.60 -1.08 1.52
N GLY A 37 8.62 -1.96 1.23
CA GLY A 37 8.62 -2.72 -0.01
C GLY A 37 8.58 -1.79 -1.23
N MET A 38 7.69 -0.80 -1.20
CA MET A 38 7.59 0.22 -2.25
C MET A 38 8.81 1.13 -2.30
N ALA A 39 9.41 1.50 -1.16
CA ALA A 39 10.64 2.29 -1.14
C ALA A 39 11.80 1.54 -1.83
N ILE A 40 11.96 0.25 -1.54
CA ILE A 40 12.97 -0.61 -2.17
C ILE A 40 12.70 -0.75 -3.67
N ILE A 41 11.47 -1.09 -4.07
CA ILE A 41 11.09 -1.27 -5.48
C ILE A 41 11.31 0.03 -6.27
N ARG A 42 10.91 1.19 -5.72
CA ARG A 42 11.15 2.50 -6.34
C ARG A 42 12.64 2.80 -6.48
N ALA A 43 13.45 2.50 -5.46
CA ALA A 43 14.90 2.69 -5.53
C ALA A 43 15.54 1.80 -6.61
N MET A 44 15.09 0.55 -6.75
CA MET A 44 15.56 -0.35 -7.82
C MET A 44 15.24 0.20 -9.23
N VAL A 45 14.03 0.72 -9.41
CA VAL A 45 13.59 1.35 -10.67
C VAL A 45 14.36 2.64 -10.94
N ALA A 46 14.61 3.47 -9.92
CA ALA A 46 15.41 4.69 -10.02
C ALA A 46 16.90 4.42 -10.30
N GLY A 47 17.32 3.20 -10.04
CA GLY A 47 18.60 2.70 -10.49
C GLY A 47 19.59 2.31 -9.39
N GLU A 48 19.10 2.05 -8.19
CA GLU A 48 19.90 1.49 -7.12
C GLU A 48 20.01 -0.04 -7.26
N ARG A 49 21.24 -0.56 -7.17
CA ARG A 49 21.55 -1.99 -7.30
C ARG A 49 22.35 -2.50 -6.11
N ASN A 50 22.83 -1.63 -5.24
CA ASN A 50 23.56 -2.02 -4.06
C ASN A 50 22.57 -2.57 -3.01
N PRO A 51 22.63 -3.88 -2.68
CA PRO A 51 21.69 -4.49 -1.75
C PRO A 51 21.74 -3.87 -0.35
N GLN A 52 22.90 -3.35 0.07
CA GLN A 52 23.06 -2.68 1.37
C GLN A 52 22.35 -1.34 1.41
N LYS A 53 22.42 -0.55 0.32
CA LYS A 53 21.67 0.71 0.21
C LYS A 53 20.17 0.48 0.18
N LEU A 54 19.73 -0.56 -0.53
CA LEU A 54 18.32 -0.95 -0.54
C LEU A 54 17.86 -1.43 0.85
N ALA A 55 18.67 -2.23 1.55
CA ALA A 55 18.38 -2.67 2.90
C ALA A 55 18.33 -1.51 3.93
N ALA A 56 19.07 -0.43 3.69
CA ALA A 56 19.02 0.77 4.54
C ALA A 56 17.66 1.51 4.46
N LEU A 57 16.84 1.26 3.43
CA LEU A 57 15.47 1.80 3.31
C LEU A 57 14.46 1.08 4.22
N LYS A 58 14.91 0.08 4.99
CA LYS A 58 14.10 -0.66 5.94
C LYS A 58 13.51 0.25 7.02
N ASP A 59 12.20 0.15 7.24
CA ASP A 59 11.54 0.76 8.40
C ASP A 59 11.81 -0.05 9.68
N ARG A 60 11.87 0.63 10.84
CA ARG A 60 12.11 0.01 12.15
C ARG A 60 11.09 -1.09 12.50
N ARG A 61 9.90 -1.09 11.89
CA ARG A 61 8.84 -2.09 12.10
C ARG A 61 9.10 -3.44 11.42
N ILE A 62 10.09 -3.54 10.54
CA ILE A 62 10.42 -4.82 9.89
C ILE A 62 11.27 -5.68 10.82
N HIS A 63 10.86 -6.94 11.00
CA HIS A 63 11.55 -7.89 11.84
C HIS A 63 12.88 -8.36 11.24
N SER A 64 12.92 -8.59 9.92
CA SER A 64 14.13 -9.04 9.23
C SER A 64 15.27 -8.04 9.33
N SER A 65 16.49 -8.52 9.57
CA SER A 65 17.68 -7.67 9.69
C SER A 65 18.04 -7.01 8.36
N ALA A 66 18.87 -5.95 8.39
CA ALA A 66 19.35 -5.32 7.15
C ALA A 66 20.15 -6.32 6.29
N ASP A 67 20.94 -7.19 6.92
CA ASP A 67 21.69 -8.24 6.21
C ASP A 67 20.79 -9.28 5.55
N GLU A 68 19.69 -9.68 6.20
CA GLU A 68 18.71 -10.58 5.59
C GLU A 68 18.04 -9.94 4.38
N ILE A 69 17.69 -8.66 4.48
CA ILE A 69 17.11 -7.92 3.35
C ILE A 69 18.12 -7.78 2.22
N ALA A 70 19.38 -7.42 2.53
CA ALA A 70 20.44 -7.32 1.53
C ALA A 70 20.65 -8.67 0.82
N LYS A 71 20.68 -9.79 1.56
CA LYS A 71 20.77 -11.14 0.98
C LYS A 71 19.58 -11.47 0.07
N ALA A 72 18.37 -11.09 0.48
CA ALA A 72 17.17 -11.29 -0.32
C ALA A 72 17.12 -10.41 -1.58
N LEU A 73 17.89 -9.33 -1.62
CA LEU A 73 18.03 -8.42 -2.75
C LEU A 73 19.28 -8.70 -3.60
N THR A 74 20.04 -9.74 -3.27
CA THR A 74 21.15 -10.20 -4.12
C THR A 74 20.59 -11.09 -5.23
N GLY A 75 20.60 -10.59 -6.46
CA GLY A 75 20.08 -11.29 -7.63
C GLY A 75 20.58 -10.69 -8.94
N ASP A 76 19.99 -11.11 -10.05
CA ASP A 76 20.35 -10.67 -11.39
C ASP A 76 19.38 -9.60 -11.90
N TYR A 77 19.86 -8.36 -11.96
CA TYR A 77 19.10 -7.16 -12.31
C TYR A 77 18.97 -6.99 -13.83
N ARG A 78 18.37 -8.00 -14.47
CA ARG A 78 18.14 -8.04 -15.92
C ARG A 78 17.26 -6.87 -16.38
N ALA A 79 17.71 -6.16 -17.41
CA ALA A 79 17.08 -4.92 -17.89
C ALA A 79 15.62 -5.13 -18.32
N GLU A 80 15.31 -6.26 -18.93
CA GLU A 80 13.96 -6.64 -19.35
C GLU A 80 12.99 -6.77 -18.17
N HIS A 81 13.43 -7.34 -17.05
CA HIS A 81 12.60 -7.51 -15.86
C HIS A 81 12.48 -6.21 -15.07
N LEU A 82 13.54 -5.39 -15.06
CA LEU A 82 13.48 -4.03 -14.52
C LEU A 82 12.50 -3.14 -15.29
N PHE A 83 12.49 -3.24 -16.61
CA PHE A 83 11.54 -2.51 -17.44
C PHE A 83 10.09 -2.92 -17.11
N VAL A 84 9.81 -4.23 -17.02
CA VAL A 84 8.50 -4.71 -16.60
C VAL A 84 8.14 -4.21 -15.20
N LEU A 85 9.08 -4.28 -14.24
CA LEU A 85 8.87 -3.80 -12.88
C LEU A 85 8.51 -2.31 -12.87
N GLN A 86 9.20 -1.48 -13.65
CA GLN A 86 8.93 -0.05 -13.80
C GLN A 86 7.52 0.20 -14.36
N GLN A 87 7.13 -0.50 -15.43
CA GLN A 87 5.82 -0.33 -16.05
C GLN A 87 4.67 -0.74 -15.11
N GLU A 88 4.83 -1.87 -14.42
CA GLU A 88 3.81 -2.37 -13.50
C GLU A 88 3.70 -1.48 -12.24
N LEU A 89 4.82 -0.93 -11.76
CA LEU A 89 4.84 0.06 -10.68
C LEU A 89 4.11 1.35 -11.08
N ALA A 90 4.38 1.89 -12.26
CA ALA A 90 3.72 3.10 -12.75
C ALA A 90 2.19 2.90 -12.88
N LEU A 91 1.76 1.76 -13.41
CA LEU A 91 0.33 1.42 -13.50
C LEU A 91 -0.29 1.25 -12.12
N TYR A 92 0.40 0.60 -11.19
CA TYR A 92 -0.05 0.49 -9.80
C TYR A 92 -0.30 1.87 -9.18
N ASP A 93 0.63 2.81 -9.36
CA ASP A 93 0.50 4.19 -8.84
C ASP A 93 -0.73 4.90 -9.41
N ILE A 94 -1.00 4.76 -10.70
CA ILE A 94 -2.21 5.31 -11.34
C ILE A 94 -3.47 4.72 -10.71
N TYR A 95 -3.53 3.40 -10.51
CA TYR A 95 -4.70 2.79 -9.88
C TYR A 95 -4.88 3.23 -8.43
N GLN A 96 -3.80 3.40 -7.66
CA GLN A 96 -3.89 3.92 -6.30
C GLN A 96 -4.44 5.34 -6.27
N GLN A 97 -4.02 6.21 -7.22
CA GLN A 97 -4.58 7.55 -7.35
C GLN A 97 -6.08 7.53 -7.68
N GLN A 98 -6.51 6.65 -8.58
CA GLN A 98 -7.94 6.52 -8.91
C GLN A 98 -8.77 5.98 -7.75
N ILE A 99 -8.23 5.03 -6.98
CA ILE A 99 -8.89 4.52 -5.76
C ILE A 99 -9.04 5.65 -4.74
N ALA A 100 -7.99 6.43 -4.50
CA ALA A 100 -8.06 7.58 -3.61
C ALA A 100 -9.07 8.64 -4.10
N GLU A 101 -9.18 8.87 -5.41
CA GLU A 101 -10.20 9.78 -5.95
C GLU A 101 -11.63 9.27 -5.67
N CYS A 102 -11.88 7.98 -5.87
CA CYS A 102 -13.16 7.37 -5.52
C CYS A 102 -13.44 7.52 -4.03
N ASP A 103 -12.45 7.28 -3.16
CA ASP A 103 -12.60 7.45 -1.72
C ASP A 103 -13.03 8.88 -1.35
N ARG A 104 -12.41 9.91 -1.95
CA ARG A 104 -12.81 11.32 -1.74
C ARG A 104 -14.24 11.60 -2.18
N GLN A 105 -14.65 11.10 -3.34
CA GLN A 105 -16.03 11.31 -3.82
C GLN A 105 -17.05 10.62 -2.91
N ILE A 106 -16.73 9.43 -2.40
CA ILE A 106 -17.58 8.73 -1.43
C ILE A 106 -17.68 9.55 -0.14
N GLU A 107 -16.57 10.06 0.39
CA GLU A 107 -16.54 10.92 1.58
C GLU A 107 -17.39 12.19 1.40
N GLN A 108 -17.30 12.85 0.24
CA GLN A 108 -18.11 14.03 -0.08
C GLN A 108 -19.61 13.71 -0.13
N CYS A 109 -19.99 12.62 -0.80
CA CYS A 109 -21.36 12.15 -0.83
C CYS A 109 -21.86 11.88 0.60
N LEU A 110 -21.11 11.13 1.39
CA LEU A 110 -21.47 10.82 2.79
C LEU A 110 -21.58 12.07 3.67
N THR A 111 -20.77 13.10 3.42
CA THR A 111 -20.86 14.38 4.12
C THR A 111 -22.15 15.12 3.76
N ASN A 112 -22.54 15.11 2.49
CA ASN A 112 -23.76 15.78 2.01
C ASN A 112 -25.05 15.10 2.47
N PHE A 113 -25.02 13.79 2.71
CA PHE A 113 -26.19 13.03 3.21
C PHE A 113 -26.38 13.12 4.73
N ALA A 114 -25.36 13.49 5.50
CA ALA A 114 -25.47 13.58 6.95
C ALA A 114 -26.23 14.87 7.36
N PRO A 115 -27.29 14.79 8.19
CA PRO A 115 -27.83 15.98 8.82
C PRO A 115 -26.72 16.68 9.63
N GLN A 116 -26.70 18.02 9.63
CA GLN A 116 -25.74 18.84 10.37
C GLN A 116 -25.94 18.74 11.90
N THR A 117 -25.83 17.55 12.49
CA THR A 117 -25.83 17.41 13.95
C THR A 117 -24.40 17.51 14.45
N GLN A 118 -24.10 18.63 15.10
CA GLN A 118 -22.77 19.06 15.56
C GLN A 118 -22.28 18.36 16.85
N GLU A 119 -22.75 17.16 17.17
CA GLU A 119 -22.31 16.51 18.41
C GLU A 119 -21.11 15.59 18.16
N PRO A 120 -19.94 15.86 18.77
CA PRO A 120 -18.79 14.98 18.64
C PRO A 120 -19.13 13.60 19.22
N PRO A 121 -18.85 12.50 18.50
CA PRO A 121 -19.06 11.17 19.06
C PRO A 121 -18.18 10.98 20.31
N PRO A 122 -18.68 10.28 21.35
CA PRO A 122 -17.91 10.04 22.56
C PRO A 122 -16.61 9.29 22.23
N PRO A 123 -15.50 9.56 22.96
CA PRO A 123 -14.22 8.94 22.69
C PRO A 123 -14.32 7.43 22.84
N ARG A 124 -14.13 6.70 21.73
CA ARG A 124 -14.15 5.23 21.76
C ARG A 124 -12.89 4.72 22.49
N PRO A 125 -13.01 3.67 23.32
CA PRO A 125 -11.86 3.07 23.98
C PRO A 125 -10.86 2.57 22.93
N GLY A 126 -9.59 2.92 23.11
CA GLY A 126 -8.51 2.65 22.15
C GLY A 126 -8.34 1.15 21.88
N LYS A 127 -8.97 0.65 20.81
CA LYS A 127 -8.69 -0.70 20.32
C LYS A 127 -7.29 -0.73 19.72
N ARG A 128 -6.51 -1.76 20.06
CA ARG A 128 -5.25 -2.08 19.37
C ARG A 128 -5.48 -2.01 17.86
N ARG A 129 -4.79 -1.09 17.17
CA ARG A 129 -4.85 -0.97 15.70
C ARG A 129 -4.40 -2.30 15.11
N LYS A 130 -5.36 -3.09 14.61
CA LYS A 130 -5.05 -4.26 13.77
C LYS A 130 -4.42 -3.74 12.47
N LYS A 131 -3.60 -4.56 11.82
CA LYS A 131 -3.02 -4.22 10.51
C LYS A 131 -4.19 -3.89 9.57
N PRO A 132 -4.28 -2.67 9.02
CA PRO A 132 -5.40 -2.32 8.15
C PRO A 132 -5.38 -3.28 6.95
N PRO A 133 -6.55 -3.82 6.55
CA PRO A 133 -6.62 -4.56 5.29
C PRO A 133 -6.18 -3.62 4.16
N GLY A 134 -5.47 -4.14 3.15
CA GLY A 134 -4.80 -3.33 2.13
C GLY A 134 -5.68 -2.46 1.23
N ASN A 135 -6.97 -2.31 1.54
CA ASN A 135 -7.93 -1.48 0.82
C ASN A 135 -9.00 -0.90 1.76
N GLU A 136 -8.63 -0.52 2.97
CA GLU A 136 -9.52 0.27 3.83
C GLU A 136 -9.65 1.69 3.23
N PRO A 137 -10.85 2.31 3.25
CA PRO A 137 -11.02 3.66 2.71
C PRO A 137 -10.09 4.65 3.42
N HIS A 138 -9.58 5.62 2.69
CA HIS A 138 -8.68 6.64 3.25
C HIS A 138 -9.37 7.70 4.13
N PHE A 139 -10.66 7.53 4.41
CA PHE A 139 -11.50 8.44 5.21
C PHE A 139 -12.24 7.68 6.33
N ASP A 140 -12.77 8.41 7.33
CA ASP A 140 -13.49 7.82 8.47
C ASP A 140 -14.91 7.35 8.10
N LEU A 141 -14.98 6.28 7.32
CA LEU A 141 -16.24 5.69 6.89
C LEU A 141 -17.17 5.37 8.07
N HIS A 142 -16.64 4.88 9.19
CA HIS A 142 -17.45 4.54 10.36
C HIS A 142 -18.07 5.76 11.02
N GLY A 143 -17.32 6.86 11.22
CA GLY A 143 -17.88 8.11 11.72
C GLY A 143 -18.94 8.73 10.81
N HIS A 144 -18.85 8.52 9.50
CA HIS A 144 -19.91 8.91 8.55
C HIS A 144 -21.16 8.03 8.66
N LEU A 145 -21.00 6.71 8.73
CA LEU A 145 -22.13 5.77 8.85
C LEU A 145 -22.88 5.92 10.17
N ASP A 146 -22.17 6.15 11.28
CA ASP A 146 -22.79 6.36 12.58
C ASP A 146 -23.65 7.64 12.61
N ARG A 147 -23.28 8.69 11.87
CA ARG A 147 -24.10 9.91 11.71
C ARG A 147 -25.35 9.69 10.86
N LEU A 148 -25.28 8.82 9.86
CA LEU A 148 -26.44 8.51 9.00
C LEU A 148 -27.47 7.63 9.73
N THR A 149 -27.02 6.71 10.58
CA THR A 149 -27.92 5.77 11.29
C THR A 149 -28.45 6.31 12.61
N SER A 150 -27.84 7.37 13.17
CA SER A 150 -28.28 8.01 14.42
C SER A 150 -29.38 9.07 14.25
N SER A 151 -29.92 9.27 13.04
CA SER A 151 -31.10 10.11 12.83
C SER A 151 -32.36 9.40 13.38
N PRO A 152 -33.09 9.96 14.37
CA PRO A 152 -34.36 9.40 14.79
C PRO A 152 -35.47 9.70 13.75
N PRO A 153 -36.55 8.89 13.70
CA PRO A 153 -37.73 9.15 12.88
C PRO A 153 -38.56 10.34 13.39
#